data_AF-A0A9W8ARD7-F1
#
_entry.id   AF-A0A9W8ARD7-F1
#
_cell.length_a   1.000
_cell.length_b   1.000
_cell.length_c   1.000
_cell.angle_alpha   90.00
_cell.angle_beta   90.00
_cell.angle_gamma   90.00
#
_symmetry.space_group_name_H-M   'P 1'
#
loop_
_entity.id
_entity.type
_entity.pdbx_description
1 polymer ?
#
loop_
_entity_poly.entity_id
_entity_poly.type
_entity_poly.pdbx_seq_one_letter_code
_entity_poly.pdbx_strand_id
1 'polypeptide(L)'
;MEYSNVPYQFVFDFPDHAWFHDLYGLRKTAYVTIRAENSSEQWDLHLKPSRDKSNLFGYIYRRSELKRIILNQQQSLLNHRRLPLVFDLDDTLVRVVANNDPRYVPEHEAAKVPHRVRKLEDGRKVVLADRVQEFIEWAHNYFEISVCSLGDPQYVKMVVSVLDPHHTWIKGILYSARQEYNHHIALSNRHKPPKDLLSLYAFCTLTPEEYRCAMYPNAGVDALPHRASDRWGSAFGRGSNISTTALTFPMPLIIDDMSNMWPAEQQDNIIYVRDRKNV
;
A
#
# COMPACT_ATOMS: atom_id res chain seq x y z
N MET A 1 -11.22 -2.46 9.26
CA MET A 1 -11.60 -3.86 8.95
C MET A 1 -10.51 -4.79 9.47
N GLU A 2 -10.82 -5.60 10.48
CA GLU A 2 -9.93 -6.70 10.90
C GLU A 2 -10.06 -7.88 9.92
N TYR A 3 -9.27 -7.88 8.85
CA TYR A 3 -9.09 -9.07 8.00
C TYR A 3 -8.09 -10.05 8.64
N SER A 4 -8.32 -10.42 9.90
CA SER A 4 -7.31 -11.15 10.69
C SER A 4 -7.45 -12.68 10.69
N ASN A 5 -8.43 -13.28 10.01
CA ASN A 5 -8.59 -14.75 10.02
C ASN A 5 -9.02 -15.31 8.67
N VAL A 6 -8.18 -15.17 7.65
CA VAL A 6 -8.27 -16.11 6.51
C VAL A 6 -7.54 -17.39 6.93
N PRO A 7 -8.23 -18.54 7.04
CA PRO A 7 -7.56 -19.80 7.32
C PRO A 7 -6.66 -20.18 6.15
N TYR A 8 -5.43 -20.60 6.44
CA TYR A 8 -4.59 -21.27 5.45
C TYR A 8 -5.17 -22.65 5.16
N GLN A 9 -5.05 -23.12 3.93
CA GLN A 9 -5.48 -24.48 3.54
C GLN A 9 -4.33 -25.47 3.64
N PHE A 10 -3.09 -24.99 3.57
CA PHE A 10 -1.90 -25.83 3.57
C PHE A 10 -0.83 -25.26 4.51
N VAL A 11 -0.06 -26.15 5.12
CA VAL A 11 1.17 -25.84 5.83
C VAL A 11 2.26 -26.67 5.18
N PHE A 12 3.31 -26.02 4.72
CA PHE A 12 4.49 -26.66 4.17
C PHE A 12 5.68 -26.40 5.08
N ASP A 13 6.64 -27.33 5.08
CA ASP A 13 7.95 -27.07 5.67
C ASP A 13 8.60 -25.88 4.98
N PHE A 14 9.32 -25.06 5.75
CA PHE A 14 10.01 -23.91 5.19
C PHE A 14 11.16 -24.38 4.28
N PRO A 15 11.13 -24.07 2.97
CA PRO A 15 12.14 -24.60 2.06
C PRO A 15 13.49 -23.92 2.28
N ASP A 16 14.57 -24.70 2.29
CA ASP A 16 15.92 -24.14 2.32
C ASP A 16 16.32 -23.63 0.93
N HIS A 17 15.84 -22.44 0.58
CA HIS A 17 16.12 -21.82 -0.70
C HIS A 17 16.15 -20.30 -0.57
N ALA A 18 17.15 -19.66 -1.18
CA ALA A 18 17.45 -18.24 -1.02
C ALA A 18 16.24 -17.33 -1.31
N TRP A 19 15.41 -17.69 -2.28
CA TRP A 19 14.19 -16.93 -2.60
C TRP A 19 13.15 -16.93 -1.46
N PHE A 20 12.94 -18.05 -0.76
CA PHE A 20 12.03 -18.09 0.40
C PHE A 20 12.63 -17.36 1.60
N HIS A 21 13.96 -17.44 1.77
CA HIS A 21 14.68 -16.65 2.76
C HIS A 21 14.60 -15.14 2.49
N ASP A 22 14.52 -14.70 1.22
CA ASP A 22 14.32 -13.29 0.85
C ASP A 22 12.86 -12.84 1.01
N LEU A 23 11.88 -13.73 0.76
CA LEU A 23 10.47 -13.45 1.03
C LEU A 23 10.17 -13.29 2.52
N TYR A 24 10.94 -13.97 3.36
CA TYR A 24 10.83 -13.81 4.80
C TYR A 24 11.07 -12.35 5.20
N GLY A 25 10.17 -11.81 6.03
CA GLY A 25 10.27 -10.42 6.48
C GLY A 25 9.51 -9.44 5.60
N LEU A 26 9.01 -9.87 4.44
CA LEU A 26 8.15 -9.04 3.59
C LEU A 26 6.68 -9.36 3.87
N ARG A 27 5.80 -8.36 3.79
CA ARG A 27 4.34 -8.62 3.76
C ARG A 27 3.88 -9.20 2.43
N LYS A 28 4.71 -9.08 1.38
CA LYS A 28 4.46 -9.65 0.06
C LYS A 28 4.30 -11.16 0.16
N THR A 29 3.31 -11.68 -0.57
CA THR A 29 3.16 -13.12 -0.78
C THR A 29 3.69 -13.46 -2.16
N ALA A 30 4.29 -14.63 -2.29
CA ALA A 30 4.46 -15.20 -3.61
C ALA A 30 3.18 -15.94 -3.99
N TYR A 31 2.89 -16.07 -5.27
CA TYR A 31 1.80 -16.93 -5.71
C TYR A 31 2.16 -17.66 -6.99
N VAL A 32 1.51 -18.80 -7.17
CA VAL A 32 1.59 -19.62 -8.38
C VAL A 32 0.18 -19.86 -8.88
N THR A 33 -0.04 -19.61 -10.16
CA THR A 33 -1.30 -19.97 -10.81
C THR A 33 -1.26 -21.45 -11.13
N ILE A 34 -2.25 -22.17 -10.63
CA ILE A 34 -2.43 -23.61 -10.81
C ILE A 34 -3.74 -23.89 -11.53
N ARG A 35 -3.78 -25.01 -12.24
CA ARG A 35 -4.93 -25.46 -13.02
C ARG A 35 -4.98 -26.98 -12.93
N ALA A 36 -6.15 -27.54 -12.66
CA ALA A 36 -6.31 -28.99 -12.67
C ALA A 36 -6.13 -29.53 -14.09
N GLU A 37 -5.52 -30.71 -14.22
CA GLU A 37 -5.41 -31.42 -15.49
C GLU A 37 -6.83 -31.67 -16.02
N ASN A 38 -7.12 -31.20 -17.24
CA ASN A 38 -8.44 -31.22 -17.89
C ASN A 38 -9.48 -30.20 -17.38
N SER A 39 -9.11 -29.20 -16.57
CA SER A 39 -9.99 -28.07 -16.24
C SER A 39 -9.50 -26.80 -16.93
N SER A 40 -10.43 -25.94 -17.36
CA SER A 40 -10.14 -24.55 -17.75
C SER A 40 -10.08 -23.60 -16.55
N GLU A 41 -10.48 -24.06 -15.36
CA GLU A 41 -10.53 -23.26 -14.14
C GLU A 41 -9.12 -23.00 -13.59
N GLN A 42 -8.82 -21.72 -13.35
CA GLN A 42 -7.56 -21.27 -12.78
C GLN A 42 -7.72 -20.91 -11.30
N TRP A 43 -6.70 -21.28 -10.53
CA TRP A 43 -6.59 -21.02 -9.11
C TRP A 43 -5.26 -20.35 -8.83
N ASP A 44 -5.19 -19.51 -7.81
CA ASP A 44 -3.95 -18.92 -7.32
C ASP A 44 -3.62 -19.50 -5.95
N LEU A 45 -2.48 -20.16 -5.83
CA LEU A 45 -1.90 -20.61 -4.56
C LEU A 45 -0.92 -19.55 -4.08
N HIS A 46 -1.32 -18.79 -3.07
CA HIS A 46 -0.49 -17.81 -2.37
C HIS A 46 0.30 -18.48 -1.25
N LEU A 47 1.57 -18.15 -1.16
CA LEU A 47 2.53 -18.69 -0.21
C LEU A 47 3.05 -17.57 0.67
N LYS A 48 2.96 -17.76 1.99
CA LYS A 48 3.40 -16.78 2.98
C LYS A 48 4.28 -17.42 4.05
N PRO A 49 5.55 -17.00 4.18
CA PRO A 49 6.41 -17.44 5.28
C PRO A 49 5.82 -17.13 6.65
N SER A 50 6.03 -18.04 7.61
CA SER A 50 5.82 -17.76 9.02
C SER A 50 6.87 -16.76 9.55
N ARG A 51 6.54 -16.05 10.63
CA ARG A 51 7.43 -15.04 11.24
C ARG A 51 8.69 -15.61 11.88
N ASP A 52 8.71 -16.90 12.17
CA ASP A 52 9.80 -17.64 12.79
C ASP A 52 10.57 -18.53 11.78
N LYS A 53 10.23 -18.46 10.48
CA LYS A 53 10.81 -19.29 9.40
C LYS A 53 10.61 -20.79 9.57
N SER A 54 9.70 -21.22 10.43
CA SER A 54 9.44 -22.64 10.64
C SER A 54 8.58 -23.24 9.52
N ASN A 55 7.66 -22.44 8.96
CA ASN A 55 6.64 -22.92 8.05
C ASN A 55 6.38 -21.96 6.89
N LEU A 56 5.77 -22.49 5.84
CA LEU A 56 5.17 -21.73 4.75
C LEU A 56 3.66 -22.02 4.72
N PHE A 57 2.85 -20.98 4.85
CA PHE A 57 1.39 -21.10 4.81
C PHE A 57 0.89 -20.93 3.37
N GLY A 58 0.07 -21.89 2.91
CA GLY A 58 -0.56 -21.88 1.61
C GLY A 58 -2.03 -21.45 1.66
N TYR A 59 -2.39 -20.50 0.81
CA TYR A 59 -3.75 -20.02 0.63
C TYR A 59 -4.18 -20.22 -0.82
N ILE A 60 -5.22 -21.00 -1.07
CA ILE A 60 -5.73 -21.26 -2.43
C ILE A 60 -7.03 -20.52 -2.68
N TYR A 61 -7.10 -19.83 -3.82
CA TYR A 61 -8.30 -19.09 -4.24
C TYR A 61 -8.62 -19.36 -5.70
N ARG A 62 -9.92 -19.39 -6.02
CA ARG A 62 -10.35 -19.31 -7.42
C ARG A 62 -9.96 -17.96 -7.97
N ARG A 63 -9.24 -17.95 -9.09
CA ARG A 63 -8.77 -16.69 -9.69
C ARG A 63 -9.94 -15.80 -10.11
N SER A 64 -11.04 -16.38 -10.58
CA SER A 64 -12.27 -15.67 -10.92
C SER A 64 -12.91 -14.98 -9.71
N GLU A 65 -12.90 -15.62 -8.54
CA GLU A 65 -13.45 -15.07 -7.30
C GLU A 65 -12.57 -13.93 -6.76
N LEU A 66 -11.25 -14.12 -6.75
CA LEU A 66 -10.31 -13.08 -6.32
C LEU A 66 -10.46 -11.84 -7.21
N LYS A 67 -10.51 -12.02 -8.54
CA LYS A 67 -10.78 -10.94 -9.49
C LYS A 67 -12.09 -10.23 -9.16
N ARG A 68 -13.19 -10.99 -8.98
CA ARG A 68 -14.50 -10.42 -8.63
C ARG A 68 -14.44 -9.59 -7.34
N ILE A 69 -13.72 -10.04 -6.31
CA ILE A 69 -13.56 -9.30 -5.05
C ILE A 69 -12.84 -7.98 -5.30
N ILE A 70 -11.72 -8.02 -6.02
CA ILE A 70 -10.92 -6.83 -6.35
C ILE A 70 -11.75 -5.80 -7.12
N LEU A 71 -12.49 -6.26 -8.12
CA LEU A 71 -13.34 -5.41 -8.96
C LEU A 71 -14.50 -4.81 -8.17
N ASN A 72 -15.12 -5.58 -7.27
CA ASN A 72 -16.18 -5.07 -6.42
C ASN A 72 -15.69 -3.98 -5.46
N GLN A 73 -14.49 -4.11 -4.90
CA GLN A 73 -13.87 -3.06 -4.09
C GLN A 73 -13.66 -1.79 -4.90
N GLN A 74 -13.16 -1.93 -6.12
CA GLN A 74 -12.93 -0.80 -7.00
C GLN A 74 -14.24 -0.13 -7.47
N GLN A 75 -15.27 -0.94 -7.80
CA GLN A 75 -16.58 -0.43 -8.17
C GLN A 75 -17.23 0.31 -7.01
N SER A 76 -17.02 -0.14 -5.77
CA SER A 76 -17.47 0.57 -4.58
C SER A 76 -16.88 1.99 -4.52
N LEU A 77 -15.57 2.15 -4.75
CA LEU A 77 -14.92 3.47 -4.80
C LEU A 77 -15.59 4.39 -5.84
N LEU A 78 -15.81 3.88 -7.05
CA LEU A 78 -16.48 4.61 -8.13
C LEU A 78 -17.92 5.00 -7.78
N ASN A 79 -18.69 4.07 -7.22
CA ASN A 79 -20.09 4.30 -6.83
C ASN A 79 -20.22 5.39 -5.77
N HIS A 80 -19.26 5.46 -4.84
CA HIS A 80 -19.19 6.51 -3.83
C HIS A 80 -18.54 7.80 -4.33
N ARG A 81 -18.10 7.84 -5.61
CA ARG A 81 -17.33 8.95 -6.21
C ARG A 81 -16.10 9.31 -5.38
N ARG A 82 -15.46 8.30 -4.79
CA ARG A 82 -14.25 8.46 -3.98
C ARG A 82 -13.04 7.90 -4.71
N LEU A 83 -11.91 8.59 -4.58
CA LEU A 83 -10.62 8.13 -5.05
C LEU A 83 -9.78 7.62 -3.87
N PRO A 84 -8.87 6.66 -4.05
CA PRO A 84 -7.97 6.26 -2.98
C PRO A 84 -6.88 7.32 -2.77
N LEU A 85 -6.66 7.68 -1.50
CA LEU A 85 -5.62 8.59 -1.06
C LEU A 85 -4.78 7.91 0.01
N VAL A 86 -3.46 7.96 -0.13
CA VAL A 86 -2.51 7.37 0.81
C VAL A 86 -1.69 8.47 1.46
N PHE A 87 -1.69 8.50 2.79
CA PHE A 87 -0.84 9.38 3.58
C PHE A 87 0.41 8.65 4.07
N ASP A 88 1.57 9.26 3.92
CA ASP A 88 2.63 9.07 4.92
C ASP A 88 2.30 9.84 6.22
N LEU A 89 3.00 9.51 7.31
CA LEU A 89 2.81 10.14 8.61
C LEU A 89 3.96 11.10 8.97
N ASP A 90 5.19 10.62 8.99
CA ASP A 90 6.31 11.35 9.60
C ASP A 90 6.82 12.42 8.63
N ASP A 91 7.02 13.64 9.10
CA ASP A 91 7.39 14.81 8.28
C ASP A 91 6.35 15.19 7.19
N THR A 92 5.27 14.40 7.05
CA THR A 92 4.11 14.67 6.21
C THR A 92 2.92 15.23 7.01
N LEU A 93 2.40 14.47 7.98
CA LEU A 93 1.23 14.85 8.79
C LEU A 93 1.59 15.15 10.25
N VAL A 94 2.67 14.56 10.76
CA VAL A 94 3.14 14.72 12.13
C VAL A 94 4.66 14.72 12.19
N ARG A 95 5.22 15.30 13.25
CA ARG A 95 6.65 15.22 13.54
C ARG A 95 6.86 14.84 15.00
N VAL A 96 7.72 13.86 15.27
CA VAL A 96 8.03 13.42 16.64
C VAL A 96 8.77 14.53 17.39
N VAL A 97 8.48 14.69 18.68
CA VAL A 97 9.19 15.63 19.56
C VAL A 97 10.35 14.91 20.25
N ALA A 98 11.56 15.40 20.04
CA ALA A 98 12.76 14.94 20.74
C ALA A 98 13.93 15.91 20.46
N ASN A 99 14.88 15.99 21.41
CA ASN A 99 15.98 16.96 21.33
C ASN A 99 17.22 16.46 20.58
N ASN A 100 17.35 15.14 20.36
CA ASN A 100 18.62 14.51 19.96
C ASN A 100 18.66 14.03 18.50
N ASP A 101 17.61 14.26 17.71
CA ASP A 101 17.57 13.91 16.28
C ASP A 101 17.14 15.15 15.48
N PRO A 102 17.90 15.58 14.46
CA PRO A 102 17.58 16.76 13.65
C PRO A 102 16.27 16.64 12.86
N ARG A 103 15.75 15.42 12.66
CA ARG A 103 14.43 15.21 12.04
C ARG A 103 13.29 15.54 12.98
N TYR A 104 13.52 15.42 14.29
CA TYR A 104 12.50 15.64 15.30
C TYR A 104 12.37 17.11 15.66
N VAL A 105 11.21 17.48 16.20
CA VAL A 105 10.96 18.83 16.71
C VAL A 105 11.54 18.91 18.12
N PRO A 106 12.49 19.81 18.41
CA PRO A 106 12.97 20.01 19.77
C PRO A 106 11.85 20.46 20.71
N GLU A 107 11.94 20.11 21.99
CA GLU A 107 10.90 20.44 22.99
C GLU A 107 10.63 21.95 23.09
N HIS A 108 11.66 22.79 22.95
CA HIS A 108 11.52 24.25 22.98
C HIS A 108 10.76 24.82 21.77
N GLU A 109 10.83 24.17 20.61
CA GLU A 109 10.05 24.54 19.43
C GLU A 109 8.61 24.03 19.55
N ALA A 110 8.42 22.81 20.05
CA ALA A 110 7.09 22.24 20.31
C ALA A 110 6.31 23.09 21.33
N ALA A 111 6.99 23.65 22.33
CA ALA A 111 6.41 24.55 23.32
C ALA A 111 5.81 25.83 22.73
N LYS A 112 6.20 26.24 21.51
CA LYS A 112 5.63 27.40 20.81
C LYS A 112 4.27 27.11 20.18
N VAL A 113 3.93 25.83 19.98
CA VAL A 113 2.67 25.38 19.34
C VAL A 113 1.94 24.34 20.20
N PRO A 114 1.65 24.62 21.47
CA PRO A 114 1.13 23.63 22.42
C PRO A 114 -0.21 23.01 21.96
N HIS A 115 -1.05 23.78 21.26
CA HIS A 115 -2.33 23.32 20.72
C HIS A 115 -2.19 22.24 19.63
N ARG A 116 -1.02 22.11 19.00
CA ARG A 116 -0.70 21.07 17.99
C ARG A 116 0.08 19.89 18.56
N VAL A 117 0.51 19.96 19.82
CA VAL A 117 1.21 18.85 20.47
C VAL A 117 0.18 17.80 20.92
N ARG A 118 0.44 16.54 20.61
CA ARG A 118 -0.34 15.39 21.09
C ARG A 118 0.58 14.39 21.76
N LYS A 119 0.11 13.82 22.88
CA LYS A 119 0.79 12.72 23.56
C LYS A 119 0.24 11.41 23.01
N LEU A 120 1.13 10.53 22.59
CA LEU A 120 0.80 9.16 22.20
C LEU A 120 0.65 8.28 23.46
N GLU A 121 0.01 7.13 23.29
CA GLU A 121 -0.26 6.18 24.39
C GLU A 121 1.02 5.72 25.11
N ASP A 122 2.11 5.53 24.35
CA ASP A 122 3.42 5.14 24.88
C ASP A 122 4.22 6.29 25.52
N GLY A 123 3.63 7.47 25.63
CA GLY A 123 4.23 8.64 26.27
C GLY A 123 5.06 9.54 25.36
N ARG A 124 5.36 9.12 24.12
CA ARG A 124 5.97 10.00 23.12
C ARG A 124 5.05 11.18 22.82
N LYS A 125 5.63 12.28 22.33
CA LYS A 125 4.86 13.44 21.84
C LYS A 125 5.10 13.61 20.35
N VAL A 126 4.07 14.07 19.65
CA VAL A 126 4.13 14.49 18.26
C VAL A 126 3.57 15.90 18.12
N VAL A 127 4.12 16.67 17.18
CA VAL A 127 3.54 17.92 16.71
C VAL A 127 2.78 17.61 15.43
N LEU A 128 1.48 17.88 15.42
CA LEU A 128 0.65 17.75 14.23
C LEU A 128 1.02 18.82 13.21
N ALA A 129 0.91 18.53 11.91
CA ALA A 129 0.96 19.54 10.85
C ALA A 129 -0.14 20.58 11.04
N ASP A 130 0.05 21.77 10.47
CA ASP A 130 -0.92 22.85 10.64
C ASP A 130 -2.24 22.49 9.97
N ARG A 131 -3.36 22.69 10.68
CA ARG A 131 -4.73 22.38 10.22
C ARG A 131 -4.92 20.96 9.65
N VAL A 132 -4.13 19.99 10.13
CA VAL A 132 -4.11 18.64 9.57
C VAL A 132 -5.44 17.91 9.74
N GLN A 133 -6.15 18.15 10.85
CA GLN A 133 -7.43 17.49 11.11
C GLN A 133 -8.51 18.02 10.17
N GLU A 134 -8.57 19.33 9.97
CA GLU A 134 -9.49 19.96 9.01
C GLU A 134 -9.20 19.50 7.57
N PHE A 135 -7.93 19.32 7.24
CA PHE A 135 -7.52 18.78 5.95
C PHE A 135 -7.98 17.32 5.76
N ILE A 136 -7.78 16.46 6.76
CA ILE A 136 -8.22 15.05 6.71
C ILE A 136 -9.75 14.97 6.65
N GLU A 137 -10.46 15.78 7.42
CA GLU A 137 -11.92 15.89 7.39
C GLU A 137 -12.41 16.32 6.00
N TRP A 138 -11.79 17.36 5.42
CA TRP A 138 -12.09 17.78 4.06
C TRP A 138 -11.83 16.66 3.05
N ALA A 139 -10.66 16.02 3.12
CA ALA A 139 -10.24 14.96 2.20
C ALA A 139 -11.18 13.75 2.26
N HIS A 140 -11.70 13.41 3.44
CA HIS A 140 -12.63 12.28 3.61
C HIS A 140 -13.90 12.38 2.74
N ASN A 141 -14.31 13.60 2.37
CA ASN A 141 -15.48 13.79 1.51
C ASN A 141 -15.26 13.30 0.07
N TYR A 142 -14.01 13.25 -0.37
CA TYR A 142 -13.62 12.94 -1.75
C TYR A 142 -12.78 11.68 -1.87
N PHE A 143 -12.17 11.23 -0.77
CA PHE A 143 -11.19 10.16 -0.80
C PHE A 143 -11.51 9.04 0.19
N GLU A 144 -11.15 7.82 -0.19
CA GLU A 144 -10.94 6.72 0.76
C GLU A 144 -9.49 6.77 1.24
N ILE A 145 -9.31 7.15 2.50
CA ILE A 145 -8.00 7.46 3.06
C ILE A 145 -7.36 6.23 3.70
N SER A 146 -6.17 5.88 3.24
CA SER A 146 -5.26 4.89 3.83
C SER A 146 -3.97 5.56 4.32
N VAL A 147 -3.18 4.82 5.09
CA VAL A 147 -1.87 5.26 5.60
C VAL A 147 -0.80 4.26 5.17
N CYS A 148 0.36 4.77 4.74
CA CYS A 148 1.55 3.98 4.42
C CYS A 148 2.78 4.67 5.00
N SER A 149 3.23 4.21 6.16
CA SER A 149 4.33 4.84 6.90
C SER A 149 5.48 3.88 7.16
N LEU A 150 6.68 4.44 7.31
CA LEU A 150 7.82 3.70 7.86
C LEU A 150 7.71 3.49 9.38
N GLY A 151 6.77 4.11 10.08
CA GLY A 151 6.50 3.81 11.48
C GLY A 151 6.18 2.33 11.72
N ASP A 152 6.51 1.78 12.89
CA ASP A 152 6.08 0.43 13.25
C ASP A 152 4.54 0.35 13.38
N PRO A 153 3.92 -0.84 13.33
CA PRO A 153 2.47 -0.97 13.34
C PRO A 153 1.78 -0.34 14.55
N GLN A 154 2.41 -0.31 15.73
CA GLN A 154 1.82 0.29 16.93
C GLN A 154 1.90 1.81 16.85
N TYR A 155 3.03 2.35 16.40
CA TYR A 155 3.16 3.78 16.15
C TYR A 155 2.13 4.30 15.16
N VAL A 156 1.94 3.62 14.02
CA VAL A 156 0.95 4.00 13.01
C VAL A 156 -0.45 4.09 13.62
N LYS A 157 -0.85 3.10 14.43
CA LYS A 157 -2.14 3.12 15.13
C LYS A 157 -2.28 4.31 16.07
N MET A 158 -1.28 4.54 16.93
CA MET A 158 -1.32 5.64 17.90
C MET A 158 -1.41 7.01 17.20
N VAL A 159 -0.64 7.22 16.13
CA VAL A 159 -0.68 8.47 15.35
C VAL A 159 -2.05 8.66 14.71
N VAL A 160 -2.61 7.61 14.11
CA VAL A 160 -3.96 7.68 13.54
C VAL A 160 -5.01 7.97 14.61
N SER A 161 -4.90 7.38 15.81
CA SER A 161 -5.83 7.66 16.92
C SER A 161 -5.76 9.09 17.45
N VAL A 162 -4.65 9.81 17.27
CA VAL A 162 -4.60 11.25 17.60
C VAL A 162 -5.07 12.15 16.44
N LEU A 163 -4.91 11.70 15.19
CA LEU A 163 -5.39 12.42 14.00
C LEU A 163 -6.90 12.30 13.82
N ASP A 164 -7.44 11.09 13.99
CA ASP A 164 -8.84 10.71 13.80
C ASP A 164 -9.33 9.85 15.00
N PRO A 165 -9.59 10.45 16.17
CA PRO A 165 -9.90 9.72 17.40
C PRO A 165 -11.17 8.87 17.34
N HIS A 166 -12.10 9.24 16.45
CA HIS A 166 -13.37 8.53 16.27
C HIS A 166 -13.31 7.53 15.09
N HIS A 167 -12.17 7.43 14.40
CA HIS A 167 -11.99 6.60 13.22
C HIS A 167 -13.06 6.84 12.14
N THR A 168 -13.46 8.10 11.98
CA THR A 168 -14.52 8.51 11.06
C THR A 168 -14.00 8.89 9.69
N TRP A 169 -12.71 9.26 9.57
CA TRP A 169 -12.13 9.81 8.36
C TRP A 169 -11.16 8.84 7.67
N ILE A 170 -10.27 8.23 8.43
CA ILE A 170 -9.25 7.29 7.96
C ILE A 170 -9.79 5.87 8.11
N LYS A 171 -10.47 5.38 7.07
CA LYS A 171 -11.14 4.06 7.07
C LYS A 171 -10.39 2.98 6.30
N GLY A 172 -9.40 3.37 5.51
CA GLY A 172 -8.59 2.49 4.68
C GLY A 172 -7.55 1.69 5.48
N ILE A 173 -6.55 1.18 4.77
CA ILE A 173 -5.53 0.32 5.36
C ILE A 173 -4.49 1.18 6.09
N LEU A 174 -4.16 0.77 7.32
CA LEU A 174 -3.07 1.34 8.10
C LEU A 174 -1.82 0.49 7.90
N TYR A 175 -1.04 0.79 6.87
CA TYR A 175 0.12 0.01 6.47
C TYR A 175 1.42 0.56 7.09
N SER A 176 2.20 -0.37 7.65
CA SER A 176 3.56 -0.13 8.13
C SER A 176 4.53 -0.84 7.19
N ALA A 177 5.37 -0.04 6.51
CA ALA A 177 6.45 -0.48 5.63
C ALA A 177 7.77 -0.70 6.41
N ARG A 178 7.74 -0.64 7.75
CA ARG A 178 8.93 -0.77 8.61
C ARG A 178 9.64 -2.10 8.39
N GLN A 179 8.89 -3.16 8.17
CA GLN A 179 9.45 -4.51 8.04
C GLN A 179 10.26 -4.63 6.74
N GLU A 180 9.69 -4.17 5.63
CA GLU A 180 10.31 -4.08 4.31
C GLU A 180 11.55 -3.18 4.34
N TYR A 181 11.46 -2.02 5.00
CA TYR A 181 12.58 -1.12 5.20
C TYR A 181 13.74 -1.77 5.94
N ASN A 182 13.46 -2.42 7.07
CA ASN A 182 14.49 -3.12 7.86
C ASN A 182 15.12 -4.27 7.07
N HIS A 183 14.32 -5.02 6.31
CA HIS A 183 14.80 -6.09 5.42
C HIS A 183 15.78 -5.56 4.37
N HIS A 184 15.43 -4.47 3.69
CA HIS A 184 16.28 -3.84 2.69
C HIS A 184 17.59 -3.29 3.28
N ILE A 185 17.54 -2.73 4.49
CA ILE A 185 18.74 -2.31 5.21
C ILE A 185 19.64 -3.50 5.54
N ALA A 186 19.09 -4.59 6.08
CA ALA A 186 19.85 -5.77 6.45
C ALA A 186 20.59 -6.40 5.26
N LEU A 187 19.96 -6.35 4.07
CA LEU A 187 20.55 -6.82 2.81
C LEU A 187 21.46 -5.79 2.12
N SER A 188 21.76 -4.65 2.76
CA SER A 188 22.49 -3.52 2.16
C SER A 188 21.87 -2.96 0.87
N ASN A 189 20.62 -3.30 0.58
CA ASN A 189 19.85 -2.86 -0.59
C ASN A 189 19.08 -1.57 -0.29
N ARG A 190 19.80 -0.53 0.15
CA ARG A 190 19.19 0.75 0.59
C ARG A 190 18.43 1.50 -0.51
N HIS A 191 18.62 1.12 -1.76
CA HIS A 191 17.93 1.72 -2.91
C HIS A 191 16.57 1.08 -3.22
N LYS A 192 16.23 -0.05 -2.60
CA LYS A 192 14.93 -0.67 -2.81
C LYS A 192 13.85 0.10 -2.02
N PRO A 193 12.79 0.57 -2.69
CA PRO A 193 11.71 1.29 -2.03
C PRO A 193 10.92 0.34 -1.12
N PRO A 194 10.77 0.67 0.17
CA PRO A 194 10.03 -0.17 1.12
C PRO A 194 8.51 -0.02 1.01
N LYS A 195 8.02 1.10 0.46
CA LYS A 195 6.58 1.34 0.26
C LYS A 195 6.15 0.83 -1.10
N ASP A 196 4.90 0.39 -1.21
CA ASP A 196 4.35 -0.13 -2.47
C ASP A 196 2.82 -0.10 -2.44
N LEU A 197 2.20 0.57 -3.41
CA LEU A 197 0.74 0.60 -3.55
C LEU A 197 0.12 -0.78 -3.71
N LEU A 198 0.84 -1.77 -4.26
CA LEU A 198 0.37 -3.16 -4.35
C LEU A 198 0.12 -3.79 -2.97
N SER A 199 0.77 -3.29 -1.92
CA SER A 199 0.59 -3.76 -0.54
C SER A 199 -0.67 -3.18 0.12
N LEU A 200 -1.25 -2.14 -0.49
CA LEU A 200 -2.46 -1.47 0.00
C LEU A 200 -3.66 -1.83 -0.88
N TYR A 201 -3.52 -1.79 -2.19
CA TYR A 201 -4.66 -1.88 -3.10
C TYR A 201 -4.45 -2.98 -4.13
N ALA A 202 -5.21 -4.07 -3.98
CA ALA A 202 -5.12 -5.21 -4.88
C ALA A 202 -5.54 -4.89 -6.33
N PHE A 203 -6.40 -3.88 -6.55
CA PHE A 203 -6.76 -3.48 -7.92
C PHE A 203 -5.57 -2.92 -8.71
N CYS A 204 -4.50 -2.48 -8.03
CA CYS A 204 -3.26 -2.08 -8.68
C CYS A 204 -2.52 -3.27 -9.34
N THR A 205 -2.92 -4.53 -9.08
CA THR A 205 -2.34 -5.71 -9.74
C THR A 205 -3.07 -6.12 -11.01
N LEU A 206 -4.24 -5.55 -11.33
CA LEU A 206 -5.03 -5.95 -12.50
C LEU A 206 -4.35 -5.49 -13.79
N THR A 207 -4.22 -6.39 -14.77
CA THR A 207 -3.77 -5.98 -16.10
C THR A 207 -4.87 -5.18 -16.82
N PRO A 208 -4.53 -4.34 -17.82
CA PRO A 208 -5.54 -3.64 -18.62
C PRO A 208 -6.53 -4.59 -19.31
N GLU A 209 -6.09 -5.80 -19.67
CA GLU A 209 -6.97 -6.83 -20.23
C GLU A 209 -7.92 -7.40 -19.18
N GLU A 210 -7.40 -7.75 -18.00
CA GLU A 210 -8.20 -8.23 -16.88
C GLU A 210 -9.23 -7.19 -16.42
N TYR A 211 -8.85 -5.92 -16.44
CA TYR A 211 -9.74 -4.81 -16.14
C TYR A 211 -10.85 -4.64 -17.20
N ARG A 212 -10.51 -4.73 -18.48
CA ARG A 212 -11.50 -4.59 -19.57
C ARG A 212 -12.50 -5.74 -19.60
N CYS A 213 -12.03 -6.98 -19.49
CA CYS A 213 -12.92 -8.15 -19.42
C CYS A 213 -13.88 -8.06 -18.23
N ALA A 214 -13.42 -7.48 -17.14
CA ALA A 214 -14.20 -7.29 -15.93
C ALA A 214 -15.28 -6.20 -16.04
N MET A 215 -14.92 -5.03 -16.59
CA MET A 215 -15.85 -3.91 -16.72
C MET A 215 -16.85 -4.10 -17.86
N TYR A 216 -16.47 -4.86 -18.90
CA TYR A 216 -17.29 -5.06 -20.09
C TYR A 216 -17.38 -6.55 -20.46
N PRO A 217 -18.08 -7.37 -19.66
CA PRO A 217 -18.15 -8.83 -19.88
C PRO A 217 -18.82 -9.21 -21.20
N ASN A 218 -19.55 -8.28 -21.83
CA ASN A 218 -20.26 -8.48 -23.11
C ASN A 218 -19.56 -7.81 -24.31
N ALA A 219 -18.40 -7.17 -24.12
CA ALA A 219 -17.62 -6.68 -25.25
C ALA A 219 -16.98 -7.89 -25.94
N GLY A 220 -17.43 -8.20 -27.16
CA GLY A 220 -16.96 -9.36 -27.92
C GLY A 220 -15.43 -9.40 -28.06
N VAL A 221 -14.90 -10.62 -28.03
CA VAL A 221 -13.45 -10.92 -28.07
C VAL A 221 -12.77 -10.38 -29.35
N ASP A 222 -13.54 -10.13 -30.41
CA ASP A 222 -13.04 -9.67 -31.71
C ASP A 222 -12.71 -8.16 -31.78
N ALA A 223 -12.96 -7.39 -30.72
CA ALA A 223 -12.53 -5.99 -30.61
C ALA A 223 -11.14 -5.82 -29.97
N LEU A 224 -10.40 -6.91 -29.79
CA LEU A 224 -9.12 -6.93 -29.09
C LEU A 224 -7.93 -6.83 -30.07
N PRO A 225 -7.04 -5.82 -29.96
CA PRO A 225 -5.77 -5.89 -30.65
C PRO A 225 -4.92 -7.00 -30.02
N HIS A 226 -4.78 -8.11 -30.73
CA HIS A 226 -3.87 -9.21 -30.42
C HIS A 226 -2.42 -8.70 -30.40
N ARG A 227 -1.90 -8.31 -29.23
CA ARG A 227 -0.46 -8.29 -28.88
C ARG A 227 -0.24 -7.68 -27.49
N ALA A 228 -0.43 -8.47 -26.43
CA ALA A 228 0.07 -8.11 -25.09
C ALA A 228 0.43 -9.32 -24.20
N SER A 229 0.51 -10.55 -24.75
CA SER A 229 0.75 -11.75 -23.95
C SER A 229 2.20 -11.96 -23.53
N ASP A 230 3.16 -11.26 -24.13
CA ASP A 230 4.58 -11.56 -23.92
C ASP A 230 5.25 -10.35 -23.27
N ARG A 231 5.58 -10.49 -21.97
CA ARG A 231 6.20 -9.54 -21.03
C ARG A 231 5.23 -8.81 -20.12
N TRP A 232 4.64 -9.48 -19.12
CA TRP A 232 4.20 -8.82 -17.89
C TRP A 232 4.57 -9.61 -16.62
N GLY A 233 5.88 -9.80 -16.45
CA GLY A 233 6.53 -9.94 -15.14
C GLY A 233 7.56 -8.83 -15.05
N SER A 234 7.53 -8.06 -13.96
CA SER A 234 8.23 -6.79 -13.69
C SER A 234 7.41 -5.54 -14.01
N ALA A 235 6.99 -4.84 -12.95
CA ALA A 235 6.98 -3.38 -12.83
C ALA A 235 7.09 -2.61 -14.15
N PHE A 236 5.98 -2.07 -14.67
CA PHE A 236 6.01 -1.43 -15.97
C PHE A 236 6.33 0.05 -15.90
N GLY A 237 7.62 0.29 -16.10
CA GLY A 237 8.10 1.39 -16.90
C GLY A 237 9.30 0.95 -17.74
N ARG A 238 9.15 0.94 -19.07
CA ARG A 238 9.95 1.72 -20.03
C ARG A 238 9.65 1.31 -21.48
N GLY A 239 9.21 2.29 -22.28
CA GLY A 239 9.23 2.20 -23.74
C GLY A 239 7.94 2.67 -24.41
N SER A 240 7.77 3.99 -24.50
CA SER A 240 6.98 4.79 -25.44
C SER A 240 6.01 4.12 -26.45
N ASN A 241 4.83 4.76 -26.52
CA ASN A 241 3.96 4.97 -27.69
C ASN A 241 2.92 3.89 -28.04
N ILE A 242 1.97 3.63 -27.12
CA ILE A 242 0.57 3.37 -27.50
C ILE A 242 -0.35 4.11 -26.52
N SER A 243 -1.26 4.92 -27.07
CA SER A 243 -2.35 5.58 -26.34
C SER A 243 -3.34 4.55 -25.80
N THR A 244 -3.19 4.16 -24.53
CA THR A 244 -4.14 3.34 -23.74
C THR A 244 -4.84 4.18 -22.65
N THR A 245 -4.93 5.48 -22.85
CA THR A 245 -5.15 6.54 -21.84
C THR A 245 -6.54 6.61 -21.18
N ALA A 246 -7.42 5.61 -21.30
CA ALA A 246 -8.80 5.75 -20.78
C ALA A 246 -9.37 4.54 -20.03
N LEU A 247 -8.60 3.48 -19.77
CA LEU A 247 -9.18 2.21 -19.31
C LEU A 247 -8.52 1.62 -18.06
N THR A 248 -7.81 2.39 -17.25
CA THR A 248 -7.32 1.92 -15.95
C THR A 248 -7.84 2.83 -14.86
N PHE A 249 -8.30 2.26 -13.74
CA PHE A 249 -8.56 3.04 -12.54
C PHE A 249 -7.33 3.87 -12.21
N PRO A 250 -7.47 5.18 -11.89
CA PRO A 250 -6.33 5.97 -11.50
C PRO A 250 -5.65 5.32 -10.30
N MET A 251 -4.32 5.23 -10.35
CA MET A 251 -3.55 4.79 -9.20
C MET A 251 -3.85 5.71 -8.01
N PRO A 252 -3.82 5.17 -6.77
CA PRO A 252 -3.97 5.99 -5.57
C PRO A 252 -3.06 7.21 -5.57
N LEU A 253 -3.62 8.36 -5.22
CA LEU A 253 -2.83 9.55 -4.94
C LEU A 253 -2.06 9.32 -3.63
N ILE A 254 -0.82 9.78 -3.59
CA ILE A 254 0.06 9.66 -2.43
C ILE A 254 0.41 11.07 -1.95
N ILE A 255 0.32 11.31 -0.65
CA ILE A 255 0.85 12.52 0.00
C ILE A 255 1.98 12.07 0.91
N ASP A 256 3.19 12.46 0.54
CA ASP A 256 4.44 11.99 1.15
C ASP A 256 5.54 13.04 0.92
N ASP A 257 6.48 13.16 1.85
CA ASP A 257 7.65 14.04 1.76
C ASP A 257 8.86 13.34 1.11
N MET A 258 8.88 12.00 1.06
CA MET A 258 9.99 11.18 0.57
C MET A 258 9.58 10.28 -0.62
N SER A 259 9.64 10.79 -1.84
CA SER A 259 9.28 10.01 -3.04
C SER A 259 10.19 8.82 -3.33
N ASN A 260 11.45 8.86 -2.92
CA ASN A 260 12.40 7.76 -3.09
C ASN A 260 12.05 6.51 -2.27
N MET A 261 11.09 6.61 -1.35
CA MET A 261 10.56 5.46 -0.61
C MET A 261 9.55 4.65 -1.43
N TRP A 262 9.16 5.14 -2.62
CA TRP A 262 8.22 4.51 -3.53
C TRP A 262 8.89 4.08 -4.84
N PRO A 263 8.39 3.01 -5.51
CA PRO A 263 8.84 2.60 -6.83
C PRO A 263 8.71 3.73 -7.85
N ALA A 264 9.66 3.80 -8.79
CA ALA A 264 9.74 4.90 -9.77
C ALA A 264 8.43 5.07 -10.56
N GLU A 265 7.80 3.95 -10.91
CA GLU A 265 6.51 3.90 -11.62
C GLU A 265 5.32 4.40 -10.78
N GLN A 266 5.47 4.57 -9.46
CA GLN A 266 4.44 5.10 -8.57
C GLN A 266 4.67 6.59 -8.23
N GLN A 267 5.85 7.13 -8.53
CA GLN A 267 6.24 8.49 -8.12
C GLN A 267 5.42 9.60 -8.79
N ASP A 268 4.87 9.35 -9.98
CA ASP A 268 3.98 10.31 -10.67
C ASP A 268 2.66 10.55 -9.92
N ASN A 269 2.31 9.68 -8.97
CA ASN A 269 1.10 9.83 -8.14
C ASN A 269 1.37 10.57 -6.82
N ILE A 270 2.61 11.02 -6.58
CA ILE A 270 3.02 11.65 -5.32
C ILE A 270 2.84 13.16 -5.40
N ILE A 271 2.04 13.69 -4.47
CA ILE A 271 1.95 15.11 -4.14
C ILE A 271 2.98 15.37 -3.04
N TYR A 272 4.06 16.07 -3.39
CA TYR A 272 5.15 16.37 -2.49
C TYR A 272 4.74 17.37 -1.41
N VAL A 273 4.91 16.97 -0.15
CA VAL A 273 4.85 17.90 0.98
C VAL A 273 6.25 18.45 1.22
N ARG A 274 6.38 19.79 1.21
CA ARG A 274 7.63 20.47 1.54
C ARG A 274 7.37 21.59 2.51
N ASP A 275 8.26 21.72 3.48
CA ASP A 275 8.26 22.85 4.40
C ASP A 275 8.45 24.14 3.59
N ARG A 276 7.64 25.17 3.85
CA ARG A 276 7.62 26.43 3.07
C ARG A 276 8.84 27.32 3.31
N LYS A 277 9.96 26.76 3.79
CA LYS A 277 11.18 27.51 4.10
C LYS A 277 11.88 27.87 2.79
N ASN A 278 11.86 29.18 2.48
CA ASN A 278 12.49 29.87 1.35
C ASN A 278 11.70 29.89 0.03
N VAL A 279 10.60 30.65 0.00
CA VAL A 279 10.21 31.46 -1.18
C VAL A 279 10.25 32.92 -0.75
#